data_AF-A0A3D0M6V1-F1
#
_entry.id   AF-A0A3D0M6V1-F1
#
_cell.length_a   1.000
_cell.length_b   1.000
_cell.length_c   1.000
_cell.angle_alpha   90.00
_cell.angle_beta   90.00
_cell.angle_gamma   90.00
#
_symmetry.space_group_name_H-M   'P 1'
#
loop_
_entity.id
_entity.type
_entity.pdbx_description
1 polymer ?
#
loop_
_entity_poly.entity_id
_entity_poly.type
_entity_poly.pdbx_seq_one_letter_code
_entity_poly.pdbx_strand_id
1 'polypeptide(L)'
;TSILLKTLMAILCQNPTAFMELDYTKSDADYVHLPCDSVNSPDNIVYPVVKDAVDNSLGYRIKQQSADGRWPLGWSFGKDEGLIKLQTQYEAFRTMGMLAKLKRFGRIEL
;
A
#
# COMPACT_ATOMS: atom_id res chain seq x y z
N THR A 1 -12.51 -21.59 -17.02
CA THR A 1 -11.77 -21.30 -15.77
C THR A 1 -11.48 -22.60 -15.03
N SER A 2 -10.22 -22.93 -14.76
CA SER A 2 -9.81 -24.18 -14.11
C SER A 2 -10.45 -24.37 -12.73
N ILE A 3 -10.80 -25.61 -12.36
CA ILE A 3 -11.33 -25.97 -11.03
C ILE A 3 -10.37 -25.51 -9.92
N LEU A 4 -9.06 -25.63 -10.16
CA LEU A 4 -8.01 -25.19 -9.23
C LEU A 4 -8.13 -23.71 -8.85
N LEU A 5 -8.41 -22.84 -9.84
CA LEU A 5 -8.55 -21.40 -9.57
C LEU A 5 -9.75 -21.13 -8.67
N LYS A 6 -10.89 -21.77 -8.92
CA LYS A 6 -12.10 -21.61 -8.11
C LYS A 6 -11.89 -22.09 -6.67
N THR A 7 -11.22 -23.22 -6.49
CA THR A 7 -10.90 -23.76 -5.16
C THR A 7 -9.96 -22.83 -4.40
N LEU A 8 -8.90 -22.35 -5.06
CA LEU A 8 -7.96 -21.41 -4.44
C LEU A 8 -8.63 -20.08 -4.06
N MET A 9 -9.50 -19.54 -4.93
CA MET A 9 -10.32 -18.36 -4.63
C MET A 9 -11.15 -18.56 -3.37
N ALA A 10 -11.87 -19.68 -3.27
CA ALA A 10 -12.72 -19.97 -2.14
C ALA A 10 -11.92 -20.03 -0.82
N ILE A 11 -10.71 -20.60 -0.84
CA ILE A 11 -9.84 -20.68 0.34
C ILE A 11 -9.30 -19.29 0.72
N LEU A 12 -8.72 -18.56 -0.22
CA LEU A 12 -8.12 -17.25 0.07
C LEU A 12 -9.14 -16.21 0.53
N CYS A 13 -10.38 -16.30 0.05
CA CYS A 13 -11.46 -15.39 0.42
C CYS A 13 -12.17 -15.73 1.73
N GLN A 14 -11.83 -16.84 2.42
CA GLN A 14 -12.42 -17.17 3.73
C GLN A 14 -11.95 -16.22 4.83
N ASN A 15 -10.69 -15.77 4.78
CA ASN A 15 -10.14 -14.86 5.77
C ASN A 15 -9.15 -13.87 5.11
N PRO A 16 -9.64 -13.05 4.16
CA PRO A 16 -8.78 -12.28 3.28
C PRO A 16 -8.04 -11.15 4.01
N THR A 17 -8.48 -10.81 5.23
CA THR A 17 -7.89 -9.75 6.06
C THR A 17 -6.99 -10.27 7.17
N ALA A 18 -6.68 -11.57 7.23
CA ALA A 18 -5.88 -12.16 8.32
C ALA A 18 -4.49 -11.49 8.51
N PHE A 19 -3.97 -10.83 7.48
CA PHE A 19 -2.71 -10.09 7.50
C PHE A 19 -2.87 -8.61 7.10
N MET A 20 -4.10 -8.08 7.13
CA MET A 20 -4.40 -6.70 6.76
C MET A 20 -4.74 -5.90 8.02
N GLU A 21 -3.75 -5.22 8.59
CA GLU A 21 -3.99 -4.33 9.73
C GLU A 21 -4.61 -3.01 9.26
N LEU A 22 -5.65 -2.56 9.96
CA LEU A 22 -6.32 -1.27 9.75
C LEU A 22 -6.27 -0.46 11.05
N ASP A 23 -5.06 -0.16 11.52
CA ASP A 23 -4.83 0.75 12.63
C ASP A 23 -4.19 2.05 12.12
N TYR A 24 -5.06 3.02 11.79
CA TYR A 24 -4.63 4.32 11.28
C TYR A 24 -3.88 5.13 12.34
N THR A 25 -4.28 5.03 13.61
CA THR A 25 -3.64 5.77 14.72
C THR A 25 -2.19 5.34 14.89
N LYS A 26 -1.95 4.02 14.84
CA LYS A 26 -0.58 3.48 14.88
C LYS A 26 0.20 3.82 13.59
N SER A 27 -0.47 3.86 12.44
CA SER A 27 0.16 4.17 11.15
C SER A 27 0.63 5.63 11.00
N ASP A 28 0.19 6.55 11.87
CA ASP A 28 0.68 7.93 11.88
C ASP A 28 2.06 8.04 12.55
N ALA A 29 2.35 7.18 13.53
CA ALA A 29 3.59 7.19 14.31
C ALA A 29 4.61 6.12 13.85
N ASP A 30 4.13 4.98 13.36
CA ASP A 30 4.93 3.80 13.02
C ASP A 30 4.61 3.27 11.62
N TYR A 31 5.48 2.38 11.11
CA TYR A 31 5.14 1.59 9.93
C TYR A 31 4.07 0.56 10.27
N VAL A 32 2.87 0.73 9.71
CA VAL A 32 1.79 -0.27 9.72
C VAL A 32 1.51 -0.72 8.30
N HIS A 33 1.40 -2.04 8.13
CA HIS A 33 1.11 -2.67 6.84
C HIS A 33 -0.40 -2.58 6.54
N LEU A 34 -0.78 -1.76 5.56
CA LEU A 34 -2.19 -1.50 5.24
C LEU A 34 -2.72 -2.47 4.15
N PRO A 35 -4.04 -2.65 4.01
CA PRO A 35 -4.63 -3.50 2.98
C PRO A 35 -4.12 -3.19 1.56
N CYS A 36 -3.99 -1.90 1.21
CA CYS A 36 -3.45 -1.48 -0.08
C CYS A 36 -1.99 -1.88 -0.32
N ASP A 37 -1.24 -2.27 0.72
CA ASP A 37 0.13 -2.75 0.61
C ASP A 37 0.17 -4.24 0.21
N SER A 38 -0.85 -5.01 0.59
CA SER A 38 -1.06 -6.41 0.16
C SER A 38 -1.69 -6.51 -1.23
N VAL A 39 -2.58 -5.58 -1.57
CA VAL A 39 -3.37 -5.62 -2.82
C VAL A 39 -2.96 -4.48 -3.74
N ASN A 40 -2.11 -4.81 -4.71
CA ASN A 40 -1.45 -3.83 -5.58
C ASN A 40 -2.19 -3.51 -6.90
N SER A 41 -3.27 -4.22 -7.22
CA SER A 41 -4.07 -4.04 -8.45
C SER A 41 -5.54 -4.38 -8.18
N PRO A 42 -6.51 -3.72 -8.85
CA PRO A 42 -7.92 -4.13 -8.83
C PRO A 42 -8.16 -5.53 -9.43
N ASP A 43 -7.23 -6.04 -10.23
CA ASP A 43 -7.31 -7.41 -10.81
C ASP A 43 -6.94 -8.51 -9.80
N ASN A 44 -6.55 -8.14 -8.57
CA ASN A 44 -6.19 -9.11 -7.56
C ASN A 44 -7.41 -9.96 -7.16
N ILE A 45 -7.18 -11.27 -7.04
CA ILE A 45 -8.19 -12.28 -6.74
C ILE A 45 -9.00 -12.02 -5.46
N VAL A 46 -8.39 -11.39 -4.45
CA VAL A 46 -9.07 -11.05 -3.20
C VAL A 46 -9.64 -9.64 -3.19
N TYR A 47 -9.27 -8.77 -4.15
CA TYR A 47 -9.71 -7.36 -4.16
C TYR A 47 -11.23 -7.20 -4.07
N PRO A 48 -12.07 -7.99 -4.77
CA PRO A 48 -13.52 -7.84 -4.65
C PRO A 48 -14.05 -8.03 -3.22
N VAL A 49 -13.37 -8.85 -2.40
CA VAL A 49 -13.79 -9.15 -1.03
C VAL A 49 -13.25 -8.13 -0.03
N VAL A 50 -12.10 -7.52 -0.30
CA VAL A 50 -11.46 -6.51 0.56
C VAL A 50 -11.51 -5.10 -0.02
N LYS A 51 -12.39 -4.86 -1.00
CA LYS A 51 -12.42 -3.64 -1.81
C LYS A 51 -12.46 -2.39 -0.93
N ASP A 52 -13.38 -2.36 0.02
CA ASP A 52 -13.57 -1.18 0.87
C ASP A 52 -12.36 -0.93 1.78
N ALA A 53 -11.73 -2.00 2.31
CA ALA A 53 -10.51 -1.90 3.10
C ALA A 53 -9.33 -1.36 2.27
N VAL A 54 -9.19 -1.83 1.03
CA VAL A 54 -8.17 -1.34 0.09
C VAL A 54 -8.45 0.11 -0.31
N ASP A 55 -9.69 0.45 -0.64
CA ASP A 55 -10.07 1.79 -1.06
C ASP A 55 -9.89 2.81 0.08
N ASN A 56 -10.28 2.45 1.30
CA ASN A 56 -10.08 3.28 2.49
C ASN A 56 -8.59 3.47 2.80
N SER A 57 -7.77 2.42 2.71
CA SER A 57 -6.33 2.53 2.95
C SER A 57 -5.60 3.31 1.86
N LEU A 58 -6.03 3.24 0.60
CA LEU A 58 -5.54 4.14 -0.46
C LEU A 58 -5.89 5.60 -0.16
N GLY A 59 -7.13 5.87 0.26
CA GLY A 59 -7.56 7.21 0.68
C GLY A 59 -6.74 7.75 1.85
N TYR A 60 -6.43 6.88 2.83
CA TYR A 60 -5.55 7.23 3.93
C TYR A 60 -4.11 7.53 3.45
N ARG A 61 -3.53 6.69 2.57
CA ARG A 61 -2.21 6.97 1.98
C ARG A 61 -2.19 8.31 1.24
N ILE A 62 -3.22 8.67 0.49
CA ILE A 62 -3.31 9.99 -0.17
C ILE A 62 -3.15 11.14 0.84
N LYS A 63 -3.78 11.04 2.02
CA LYS A 63 -3.66 12.06 3.08
C LYS A 63 -2.26 12.16 3.69
N GLN A 64 -1.45 11.10 3.59
CA GLN A 64 -0.06 11.07 4.05
C GLN A 64 0.94 11.65 3.04
N GLN A 65 0.48 12.09 1.86
CA GLN A 65 1.34 12.75 0.89
C GLN A 65 1.85 14.07 1.47
N SER A 66 3.16 14.31 1.42
CA SER A 66 3.76 15.58 1.84
C SER A 66 3.43 16.69 0.84
N ALA A 67 3.60 17.95 1.26
CA ALA A 67 3.31 19.12 0.44
C ALA A 67 4.09 19.18 -0.89
N ASP A 68 5.24 18.54 -0.96
CA ASP A 68 6.06 18.39 -2.17
C ASP A 68 5.68 17.16 -3.03
N GLY A 69 4.60 16.47 -2.68
CA GLY A 69 4.05 15.35 -3.42
C GLY A 69 4.67 13.99 -3.10
N ARG A 70 5.61 13.90 -2.15
CA ARG A 70 6.30 12.64 -1.80
C ARG A 70 5.55 11.84 -0.73
N TRP A 71 5.95 10.58 -0.59
CA TRP A 71 5.64 9.75 0.58
C TRP A 71 6.91 9.47 1.39
N PRO A 72 7.34 10.41 2.26
CA PRO A 72 8.54 10.23 3.06
C PRO A 72 8.41 9.08 4.06
N LEU A 73 9.52 8.67 4.65
CA LEU A 73 9.50 7.81 5.82
C LEU A 73 9.24 8.65 7.08
N GLY A 74 8.48 8.10 8.02
CA GLY A 74 8.30 8.70 9.35
C GLY A 74 9.52 8.57 10.27
N TRP A 75 10.58 7.90 9.80
CA TRP A 75 11.79 7.61 10.55
C TRP A 75 13.03 7.75 9.66
N SER A 76 14.20 7.89 10.28
CA SER A 76 15.47 8.11 9.57
C SER A 76 16.33 6.84 9.53
N PHE A 77 17.02 6.61 8.41
CA PHE A 77 18.02 5.54 8.29
C PHE A 77 19.26 5.83 9.13
N GLY A 78 19.50 7.07 9.52
CA GLY A 78 20.68 7.54 10.25
C GLY A 78 21.17 8.88 9.71
N LYS A 79 22.23 9.41 10.35
CA LYS A 79 22.77 10.73 10.03
C LYS A 79 23.96 10.70 9.08
N ASP A 80 24.51 9.53 8.80
CA ASP A 80 25.65 9.39 7.89
C ASP A 80 25.23 9.76 6.47
N GLU A 81 26.12 10.42 5.72
CA GLU A 81 25.83 10.91 4.36
C GLU A 81 25.34 9.78 3.43
N GLY A 82 25.94 8.59 3.54
CA GLY A 82 25.51 7.41 2.77
C GLY A 82 24.08 6.98 3.10
N LEU A 83 23.67 7.06 4.37
CA LEU A 83 22.33 6.70 4.83
C LEU A 83 21.30 7.74 4.38
N ILE A 84 21.65 9.03 4.40
CA ILE A 84 20.81 10.12 3.88
C ILE A 84 20.56 9.95 2.39
N LYS A 85 21.62 9.63 1.61
CA LYS A 85 21.51 9.39 0.17
C LYS A 85 20.65 8.16 -0.12
N LEU A 86 20.85 7.08 0.62
CA LEU A 86 20.04 5.86 0.50
C LEU A 86 18.57 6.13 0.84
N GLN A 87 18.29 6.86 1.92
CA GLN A 87 16.94 7.23 2.30
C GLN A 87 16.26 8.05 1.19
N THR A 88 16.96 9.04 0.64
CA THR A 88 16.44 9.85 -0.48
C THR A 88 16.05 8.99 -1.67
N GLN A 89 16.91 8.04 -2.08
CA GLN A 89 16.63 7.14 -3.20
C GLN A 89 15.46 6.20 -2.89
N TYR A 90 15.40 5.69 -1.67
CA TYR A 90 14.33 4.79 -1.24
C TYR A 90 12.97 5.49 -1.18
N GLU A 91 12.91 6.72 -0.67
CA GLU A 91 11.68 7.53 -0.66
C GLU A 91 11.22 7.90 -2.08
N ALA A 92 12.14 8.16 -3.00
CA ALA A 92 11.81 8.36 -4.41
C ALA A 92 11.20 7.08 -5.02
N PHE A 93 11.81 5.92 -4.78
CA PHE A 93 11.26 4.62 -5.21
C PHE A 93 9.86 4.37 -4.62
N ARG A 94 9.67 4.61 -3.31
CA ARG A 94 8.37 4.47 -2.66
C ARG A 94 7.31 5.40 -3.25
N THR A 95 7.68 6.65 -3.51
CA THR A 95 6.80 7.65 -4.12
C THR A 95 6.34 7.18 -5.50
N MET A 96 7.27 6.74 -6.35
CA MET A 96 6.93 6.20 -7.67
C MET A 96 6.04 4.95 -7.59
N GLY A 97 6.32 4.06 -6.65
CA GLY A 97 5.49 2.88 -6.38
C GLY A 97 4.07 3.24 -5.95
N MET A 98 3.92 4.28 -5.12
CA MET A 98 2.62 4.78 -4.69
C MET A 98 1.85 5.42 -5.84
N LEU A 99 2.48 6.28 -6.64
CA LEU A 99 1.86 6.88 -7.82
C LEU A 99 1.38 5.81 -8.82
N ALA A 100 2.21 4.81 -9.12
CA ALA A 100 1.84 3.71 -9.99
C ALA A 100 0.66 2.91 -9.42
N LYS A 101 0.63 2.68 -8.10
CA LYS A 101 -0.50 2.03 -7.41
C LYS A 101 -1.77 2.86 -7.54
N LEU A 102 -1.72 4.15 -7.23
CA LEU A 102 -2.86 5.06 -7.34
C LEU A 102 -3.41 5.11 -8.76
N LYS A 103 -2.56 5.14 -9.79
CA LYS A 103 -2.99 5.04 -11.19
C LYS A 103 -3.69 3.72 -11.49
N ARG A 104 -3.17 2.58 -11.04
CA ARG A 104 -3.83 1.26 -11.24
C ARG A 104 -5.22 1.21 -10.63
N PHE A 105 -5.46 1.89 -9.52
CA PHE A 105 -6.77 2.01 -8.88
C PHE A 105 -7.60 3.19 -9.37
N GLY A 106 -7.17 3.89 -10.43
CA GLY A 106 -7.90 5.03 -10.99
C GLY A 106 -8.07 6.20 -10.02
N ARG A 107 -7.12 6.40 -9.11
CA ARG A 107 -7.13 7.49 -8.11
C ARG A 107 -6.49 8.77 -8.61
N ILE A 108 -5.63 8.67 -9.63
CA ILE A 108 -4.96 9.80 -10.28
C ILE A 108 -4.90 9.55 -11.79
N GLU A 109 -4.85 10.65 -12.53
CA GLU A 109 -4.45 10.65 -13.94
C GLU A 109 -2.94 10.96 -14.03
N LEU A 110 -2.24 10.33 -14.97
CA LEU A 110 -0.86 10.65 -15.32
C LEU A 110 -0.82 11.08 -16.77
#